data_AF-A0A0C9TH01-F1
#
_entry.id   AF-A0A0C9TH01-F1
#
_cell.length_a   1.000
_cell.length_b   1.000
_cell.length_c   1.000
_cell.angle_alpha   90.00
_cell.angle_beta   90.00
_cell.angle_gamma   90.00
#
_symmetry.space_group_name_H-M   'P 1'
#
loop_
_entity.id
_entity.type
_entity.pdbx_description
1 polymer ?
#
loop_
_entity_poly.entity_id
_entity_poly.type
_entity_poly.pdbx_seq_one_letter_code
_entity_poly.pdbx_strand_id
1 'polypeptide(L)' 'MGNRSISNDIKECALRLWEISWMVDDICFAFGVSRSSLYRWEAIFNELGMVTRPPSPLRGPTRILTRCLLP' A
#
# COMPACT_ATOMS: atom_id res chain seq x y z
N MET A 1 14.44 7.05 -8.41
CA MET A 1 12.97 7.16 -8.51
C MET A 1 12.41 6.67 -7.18
N GLY A 2 12.14 7.59 -6.26
CA GLY A 2 11.90 7.26 -4.86
C GLY A 2 10.52 6.66 -4.66
N ASN A 3 10.44 5.49 -4.04
CA ASN A 3 9.19 4.88 -3.60
C ASN A 3 8.64 5.75 -2.45
N ARG A 4 7.98 6.86 -2.76
CA ARG A 4 7.18 7.57 -1.77
C ARG A 4 6.06 6.61 -1.37
N SER A 5 6.09 6.17 -0.13
CA SER A 5 5.03 5.34 0.44
C SER A 5 3.74 6.13 0.36
N ILE A 6 2.86 5.76 -0.58
CA ILE A 6 1.51 6.32 -0.64
C ILE A 6 0.82 5.89 0.65
N SER A 7 0.34 6.89 1.40
CA SER A 7 -0.30 6.67 2.68
C SER A 7 -1.57 5.82 2.52
N ASN A 8 -1.92 5.05 3.53
CA ASN A 8 -3.04 4.11 3.43
C ASN A 8 -4.39 4.83 3.33
N ASP A 9 -4.51 6.01 3.93
CA ASP A 9 -5.67 6.90 3.80
C ASP A 9 -5.98 7.26 2.33
N ILE A 10 -4.95 7.61 1.54
CA ILE A 10 -5.09 7.89 0.10
C ILE A 10 -5.68 6.68 -0.64
N LYS A 11 -5.21 5.47 -0.32
CA LYS A 11 -5.68 4.25 -0.98
C LYS A 11 -7.13 3.95 -0.62
N GLU A 12 -7.51 4.12 0.65
CA GLU A 12 -8.89 3.92 1.11
C GLU A 12 -9.83 4.95 0.47
N CYS A 13 -9.44 6.22 0.44
CA CYS A 13 -10.23 7.25 -0.21
C CYS A 13 -10.39 6.99 -1.72
N ALA A 14 -9.32 6.58 -2.41
CA ALA A 14 -9.38 6.26 -3.84
C ALA A 14 -10.34 5.08 -4.11
N LEU A 15 -10.33 4.05 -3.27
CA LEU A 15 -11.23 2.90 -3.42
C LEU A 15 -12.69 3.21 -3.06
N ARG A 16 -12.94 4.06 -2.05
CA ARG A 16 -14.30 4.54 -1.77
C ARG A 16 -14.88 5.35 -2.93
N LEU A 17 -14.07 6.21 -3.54
CA LEU A 17 -14.49 6.96 -4.73
C LEU A 17 -14.80 6.00 -5.90
N TRP A 18 -13.97 4.97 -6.09
CA TRP A 18 -14.23 3.93 -7.08
C TRP A 18 -15.54 3.19 -6.84
N GLU A 19 -15.87 2.85 -5.59
CA GLU A 19 -17.14 2.18 -5.23
C GLU A 19 -18.37 3.04 -5.57
N ILE A 20 -18.24 4.37 -5.46
CA ILE A 20 -19.28 5.34 -5.85
C ILE A 20 -19.30 5.57 -7.37
N SER A 21 -18.58 4.75 -8.15
CA SER A 21 -18.49 4.79 -9.62
C SER A 21 -17.88 6.09 -10.15
N TRP A 22 -16.97 6.72 -9.39
CA TRP A 22 -16.18 7.83 -9.94
C TRP A 22 -15.26 7.37 -11.07
N MET A 23 -14.99 8.28 -12.00
CA MET A 23 -14.12 8.00 -13.12
C MET A 23 -12.67 7.83 -12.66
N VAL A 24 -12.03 6.78 -13.16
CA VAL A 24 -10.64 6.44 -12.87
C VAL A 24 -9.66 7.58 -13.13
N ASP A 25 -9.93 8.37 -14.18
CA ASP A 25 -9.07 9.47 -14.59
C ASP A 25 -9.11 10.62 -13.58
N ASP A 26 -10.32 10.99 -13.11
CA ASP A 26 -10.50 12.00 -12.07
C ASP A 26 -9.85 11.57 -10.74
N ILE A 27 -9.98 10.30 -10.36
CA ILE A 27 -9.34 9.76 -9.15
C ILE A 27 -7.81 9.80 -9.31
N CYS A 28 -7.28 9.39 -10.46
CA CYS A 28 -5.84 9.45 -10.73
C CYS A 28 -5.30 10.87 -10.70
N PHE A 29 -6.06 11.83 -11.26
CA PHE A 29 -5.71 13.24 -11.25
C PHE A 29 -5.71 13.81 -9.81
N ALA A 30 -6.76 13.52 -9.03
CA ALA A 30 -6.92 14.03 -7.67
C ALA A 30 -5.83 13.53 -6.70
N PHE A 31 -5.45 12.25 -6.78
CA PHE A 31 -4.44 11.66 -5.90
C PHE A 31 -3.02 11.66 -6.49
N GLY A 32 -2.86 12.05 -7.76
CA GLY A 32 -1.56 12.04 -8.45
C GLY A 32 -0.99 10.62 -8.63
N VAL A 33 -1.85 9.63 -8.82
CA VAL A 33 -1.47 8.21 -8.93
C VAL A 33 -1.76 7.69 -10.33
N SER A 34 -1.01 6.68 -10.75
CA SER A 34 -1.27 6.03 -12.04
C SER A 34 -2.47 5.09 -11.97
N ARG A 35 -3.21 4.98 -13.07
CA ARG A 35 -4.36 4.06 -13.20
C ARG A 35 -4.00 2.62 -12.83
N SER A 36 -2.82 2.18 -13.22
CA SER A 36 -2.28 0.85 -12.90
C SER A 36 -2.04 0.62 -11.40
N SER A 37 -1.72 1.65 -10.62
CA SER A 37 -1.66 1.52 -9.15
C SER A 37 -3.04 1.34 -8.56
N LEU A 38 -4.02 2.04 -9.10
CA LEU A 38 -5.40 1.99 -8.61
C LEU A 38 -6.04 0.63 -8.89
N TYR A 39 -5.90 0.08 -10.11
CA TYR A 39 -6.33 -1.28 -10.42
C TYR A 39 -5.67 -2.33 -9.51
N ARG A 40 -4.40 -2.14 -9.16
CA ARG A 40 -3.73 -3.03 -8.20
C ARG A 40 -4.35 -2.95 -6.81
N TRP A 41 -4.73 -1.76 -6.35
CA TRP A 41 -5.40 -1.61 -5.05
C TRP A 41 -6.78 -2.24 -5.05
N GLU A 42 -7.54 -2.10 -6.13
CA GLU A 42 -8.86 -2.73 -6.27
C GLU A 42 -8.75 -4.26 -6.28
N ALA A 43 -7.82 -4.82 -7.05
CA ALA A 43 -7.57 -6.26 -7.06
C ALA A 43 -7.18 -6.79 -5.66
N ILE A 44 -6.33 -6.07 -4.93
CA ILE A 44 -5.94 -6.42 -3.55
C ILE A 44 -7.14 -6.31 -2.60
N PHE A 45 -7.95 -5.27 -2.74
CA PHE A 45 -9.15 -5.07 -1.91
C PHE A 45 -10.20 -6.16 -2.17
N ASN A 46 -10.41 -6.55 -3.42
CA ASN A 46 -11.32 -7.64 -3.78
C ASN A 46 -10.84 -9.00 -3.26
N GLU A 47 -9.53 -9.24 -3.24
CA GLU A 47 -8.95 -10.51 -2.75
C GLU A 47 -8.92 -10.60 -1.21
N LEU A 48 -8.62 -9.50 -0.51
CA LEU A 48 -8.34 -9.52 0.93
C LEU A 48 -9.40 -8.79 1.78
N GLY A 49 -10.33 -8.06 1.17
CA GLY A 49 -11.28 -7.19 1.85
C GLY A 49 -10.64 -5.99 2.56
N MET A 50 -9.32 -5.77 2.36
CA MET A 50 -8.57 -4.70 3.01
C MET A 50 -7.64 -4.00 2.03
N VAL A 51 -7.62 -2.67 2.13
CA VAL A 51 -6.77 -1.80 1.31
C VAL A 51 -5.30 -1.88 1.74
N THR A 52 -5.08 -2.18 3.02
CA THR A 52 -3.80 -2.55 3.59
C THR A 52 -3.63 -4.06 3.47
N ARG A 53 -2.62 -4.49 2.71
CA ARG A 53 -2.10 -5.85 2.89
C ARG A 53 -1.75 -6.00 4.36
N PRO A 54 -2.29 -6.97 5.10
CA PRO A 54 -1.92 -7.17 6.49
C PRO A 54 -0.39 -7.27 6.55
N PRO A 55 0.27 -6.62 7.52
CA PRO A 55 1.71 -6.76 7.67
C PRO A 55 1.98 -8.26 7.77
N SER A 56 2.73 -8.78 6.80
CA SER A 56 3.06 -10.19 6.79
C SER A 56 3.70 -10.53 8.14
N PRO A 57 3.29 -11.61 8.82
CA PRO A 57 3.91 -11.98 10.07
C PRO A 57 5.39 -12.29 9.80
N LEU A 58 6.25 -11.35 10.19
CA LEU A 58 7.69 -11.49 10.42
C LEU A 58 8.48 -12.24 9.33
N ARG A 59 9.07 -11.49 8.38
CA ARG A 59 10.26 -11.97 7.66
C ARG A 59 11.30 -10.87 7.47
N GLY A 60 12.11 -10.71 8.51
CA GLY A 60 13.51 -10.33 8.39
C GLY A 60 14.33 -11.23 9.32
N PRO A 61 15.48 -11.79 8.91
CA PRO A 61 16.35 -12.46 9.85
C PRO A 61 16.85 -11.42 10.87
N THR A 62 16.65 -11.70 12.15
CA THR A 62 17.28 -10.97 13.24
C THR A 62 18.79 -11.06 13.03
N ARG A 63 19.41 -10.01 12.47
CA ARG A 63 20.87 -9.87 12.53
C ARG A 63 21.21 -9.55 13.99
N ILE A 64 21.29 -10.60 14.79
CA ILE A 64 21.88 -10.52 16.12
C ILE A 64 23.37 -10.26 15.88
N LEU A 65 23.77 -9.00 16.00
CA LEU A 65 25.17 -8.65 16.18
C LEU A 65 25.57 -9.08 17.60
N THR A 66 25.73 -10.39 17.84
CA THR A 66 26.46 -10.88 19.02
C THR A 66 27.95 -10.73 18.71
N ARG A 67 28.45 -9.50 18.77
CA ARG A 67 29.89 -9.27 18.86
C ARG A 67 30.14 -8.07 19.75
N CYS A 68 30.93 -8.33 20.80
CA CYS A 68 31.47 -7.41 21.79
C CYS A 68 30.62 -7.18 23.04
N LEU A 69 30.81 -8.04 24.05
CA LEU A 69 31.31 -7.63 25.37
C LEU A 69 31.56 -8.88 26.25
N LEU A 70 32.68 -9.56 25.99
CA LEU A 70 33.53 -10.15 27.02
C LEU A 70 34.79 -9.28 27.01
N PRO A 71 35.08 -8.60 28.11
CA PRO A 71 36.08 -9.13 29.03
C PRO A 71 35.59 -9.26 30.48
#